data_AF-A0A851GIV9-F1
#
_entry.id   AF-A0A851GIV9-F1
#
_cell.length_a   1.000
_cell.length_b   1.000
_cell.length_c   1.000
_cell.angle_alpha   90.00
_cell.angle_beta   90.00
_cell.angle_gamma   90.00
#
_symmetry.space_group_name_H-M   'P 1'
#
loop_
_entity.id
_entity.type
_entity.pdbx_description
1 polymer ?
#
loop_
_entity_poly.entity_id
_entity_poly.type
_entity_poly.pdbx_seq_one_letter_code
_entity_poly.pdbx_strand_id
1 'polypeptide(L)'
;MKQTRMVAESIKVGRARDGGRTGALLTTVSVLLLGLGGPAQAVEVPAGQGQLGEPAEWFTSGVGEFGDRIEYHGQAAGRGKIILTASNGFFDRGIRAKGASAHKDVANGHPAGKPAKGHPPLIASDYAYLDGWDKPGQSMRWHLYLTKPGEVRLLIRLDANQKNPEGSMVVSFAGQKKRIKMRDVKAMKEGLVFQVSDTGKHTLNLSADTEQGVSLGKLSTVDVYGSAIEGAKLLRARWRPAAVHGSYRSSRVEETKMWVMVSKSLNHVSSYSPIVTPFGYYGGSFDADQRFQGGFNFSMWSRETAPLEQQAHLLALGDPSADFSGFGHEGTGVKPRGWSPLASSRPHEVVQSLRVERGQTYNTYYGYFYDPDLAGWKLYCVGRKWVGGRSGRKAKASLWPGSFVEVPGPPQVQRSGDIVRKVVRKGWCLDAEGKWQRLDILPAGKRTHNNKLWGVTKDGWFVFQMGGMEHFSGPAKPIQLPGSVHDEALPDYLSPDKVKQLYQLPVTFAEHRVVSAENSAMLHLGVEDAGNDASAVVYYGEKDCLTFAPRKKSGTERKHSTLKDDRIWPHSQKVEVLKNGINSVKLDDLKPKTKYYYRALVFNERGKMWMFDSGSFTTR
;
A
#
# COMPACT_ATOMS: atom_id res chain seq x y z
N MET A 1 -42.84 22.95 21.40
CA MET A 1 -43.79 22.55 22.47
C MET A 1 -45.13 22.23 21.83
N LYS A 2 -45.70 21.05 22.15
CA LYS A 2 -47.08 20.55 21.89
C LYS A 2 -47.52 20.55 20.41
N GLN A 3 -47.58 19.45 19.67
CA GLN A 3 -48.26 18.15 19.85
C GLN A 3 -49.80 18.24 19.89
N THR A 4 -50.43 17.50 18.94
CA THR A 4 -51.75 16.80 19.00
C THR A 4 -53.02 17.66 18.93
N ARG A 5 -54.17 17.24 18.36
CA ARG A 5 -54.68 15.92 17.89
C ARG A 5 -55.98 16.14 17.08
N MET A 6 -56.19 15.27 16.09
CA MET A 6 -57.41 14.55 15.66
C MET A 6 -58.85 15.10 15.80
N VAL A 7 -59.69 14.53 14.90
CA VAL A 7 -61.04 13.91 15.07
C VAL A 7 -62.01 14.57 14.07
N ALA A 8 -62.44 13.95 12.96
CA ALA A 8 -63.21 12.73 12.66
C ALA A 8 -64.73 12.95 12.46
N GLU A 9 -65.32 12.01 11.72
CA GLU A 9 -66.74 11.62 11.60
C GLU A 9 -67.59 12.18 10.45
N SER A 10 -68.01 11.28 9.55
CA SER A 10 -69.34 10.67 9.68
C SER A 10 -69.49 9.42 8.81
N ILE A 11 -70.27 8.48 9.34
CA ILE A 11 -70.57 7.12 8.86
C ILE A 11 -72.03 7.09 8.39
N LYS A 12 -72.36 6.29 7.36
CA LYS A 12 -73.65 5.57 7.33
C LYS A 12 -73.50 4.17 6.74
N VAL A 13 -74.15 3.24 7.43
CA VAL A 13 -74.07 1.78 7.36
C VAL A 13 -75.33 1.22 6.67
N GLY A 14 -75.19 0.10 5.96
CA GLY A 14 -76.26 -0.85 5.67
C GLY A 14 -75.71 -2.29 5.66
N ARG A 15 -76.13 -3.11 6.63
CA ARG A 15 -75.96 -4.59 6.74
C ARG A 15 -76.95 -5.29 5.75
N ALA A 16 -76.80 -6.54 5.32
CA ALA A 16 -76.63 -7.76 6.13
C ALA A 16 -76.13 -9.00 5.35
N ARG A 17 -75.73 -10.00 6.15
CA ARG A 17 -75.26 -11.40 5.94
C ARG A 17 -76.23 -12.24 5.06
N ASP A 18 -75.87 -13.34 4.40
CA ASP A 18 -75.17 -14.60 4.76
C ASP A 18 -74.46 -15.16 3.49
N GLY A 19 -73.32 -15.88 3.55
CA GLY A 19 -73.21 -17.30 3.89
C GLY A 19 -73.03 -18.16 2.62
N GLY A 20 -71.82 -18.66 2.34
CA GLY A 20 -71.60 -19.62 1.24
C GLY A 20 -70.14 -19.80 0.82
N ARG A 21 -69.58 -20.97 1.14
CA ARG A 21 -68.29 -21.47 0.63
C ARG A 21 -68.37 -21.73 -0.87
N THR A 22 -67.44 -21.19 -1.66
CA THR A 22 -66.99 -21.80 -2.93
C THR A 22 -65.54 -21.43 -3.18
N GLY A 23 -64.71 -22.47 -3.36
CA GLY A 23 -63.28 -22.36 -3.63
C GLY A 23 -62.96 -21.59 -4.91
N ALA A 24 -61.94 -20.74 -4.83
CA ALA A 24 -61.28 -20.16 -6.00
C ALA A 24 -60.14 -21.09 -6.42
N LEU A 25 -60.32 -21.71 -7.59
CA LEU A 25 -59.31 -22.41 -8.37
C LEU A 25 -58.06 -21.53 -8.54
N LEU A 26 -56.91 -22.01 -8.04
CA LEU A 26 -55.61 -21.63 -8.60
C LEU A 26 -55.48 -22.34 -9.95
N THR A 27 -55.58 -21.60 -11.04
CA THR A 27 -55.24 -22.12 -12.38
C THR A 27 -53.72 -22.12 -12.53
N THR A 28 -53.10 -23.21 -12.06
CA THR A 28 -51.71 -23.54 -12.37
C THR A 28 -51.67 -23.99 -13.83
N VAL A 29 -51.23 -23.11 -14.73
CA VAL A 29 -50.90 -23.50 -16.11
C VAL A 29 -49.56 -24.24 -16.05
N SER A 30 -49.63 -25.55 -15.83
CA SER A 30 -48.52 -26.47 -16.05
C SER A 30 -48.35 -26.65 -17.56
N VAL A 31 -47.43 -25.92 -18.18
CA VAL A 31 -46.93 -26.26 -19.51
C VAL A 31 -46.06 -27.50 -19.36
N LEU A 32 -46.65 -28.66 -19.66
CA LEU A 32 -45.96 -29.94 -19.78
C LEU A 32 -45.17 -29.94 -21.10
N LEU A 33 -43.95 -29.39 -21.09
CA LEU A 33 -42.98 -29.61 -22.17
C LEU A 33 -42.44 -31.03 -22.03
N LEU A 34 -43.10 -31.98 -22.71
CA LEU A 34 -42.56 -33.30 -23.03
C LEU A 34 -41.43 -33.13 -24.05
N GLY A 35 -40.27 -32.67 -23.57
CA GLY A 35 -39.01 -32.81 -24.28
C GLY A 35 -38.47 -34.22 -24.05
N LEU A 36 -38.47 -35.04 -25.09
CA LEU A 36 -37.74 -36.30 -25.15
C LEU A 36 -36.26 -36.04 -24.83
N GLY A 37 -35.89 -36.23 -23.57
CA GLY A 37 -34.52 -36.22 -23.11
C GLY A 37 -33.81 -37.46 -23.62
N GLY A 38 -33.27 -37.39 -24.85
CA GLY A 38 -32.17 -38.26 -25.23
C GLY A 38 -31.03 -38.08 -24.23
N PRO A 39 -30.22 -39.12 -23.96
CA PRO A 39 -29.07 -39.00 -23.07
C PRO A 39 -28.23 -37.81 -23.54
N ALA A 40 -27.95 -36.87 -22.64
CA ALA A 40 -27.09 -35.74 -22.93
C ALA A 40 -25.78 -36.29 -23.49
N GLN A 41 -25.58 -36.17 -24.81
CA GLN A 41 -24.35 -36.56 -25.47
C GLN A 41 -23.21 -35.88 -24.70
N ALA A 42 -22.22 -36.66 -24.29
CA ALA A 42 -21.02 -36.12 -23.69
C ALA A 42 -20.41 -35.15 -24.71
N VAL A 43 -20.58 -33.84 -24.50
CA VAL A 43 -20.00 -32.82 -25.35
C VAL A 43 -18.49 -32.95 -25.20
N GLU A 44 -17.85 -33.53 -26.22
CA GLU A 44 -16.40 -33.66 -26.28
C GLU A 44 -15.77 -32.27 -26.15
N VAL A 45 -14.67 -32.18 -25.41
CA VAL A 45 -13.95 -30.92 -25.26
C VAL A 45 -13.47 -30.48 -26.65
N PRO A 46 -13.79 -29.26 -27.10
CA PRO A 46 -13.35 -28.79 -28.41
C PRO A 46 -11.82 -28.91 -28.58
N ALA A 47 -11.40 -29.32 -29.78
CA ALA A 47 -9.99 -29.46 -30.12
C ALA A 47 -9.29 -28.08 -30.27
N GLY A 48 -7.96 -28.09 -30.15
CA GLY A 48 -7.12 -26.89 -30.32
C GLY A 48 -6.71 -26.21 -29.01
N GLN A 49 -6.04 -25.07 -29.15
CA GLN A 49 -5.40 -24.35 -28.04
C GLN A 49 -6.30 -23.28 -27.39
N GLY A 50 -7.57 -23.19 -27.80
CA GLY A 50 -8.49 -22.17 -27.31
C GLY A 50 -7.95 -20.75 -27.56
N GLN A 51 -8.13 -19.87 -26.59
CA GLN A 51 -7.64 -18.49 -26.58
C GLN A 51 -6.10 -18.36 -26.54
N LEU A 52 -5.35 -19.41 -26.23
CA LEU A 52 -3.89 -19.32 -26.05
C LEU A 52 -3.15 -18.93 -27.35
N GLY A 53 -3.76 -19.22 -28.51
CA GLY A 53 -3.26 -18.80 -29.82
C GLY A 53 -3.75 -17.42 -30.27
N GLU A 54 -4.65 -16.80 -29.51
CA GLU A 54 -5.29 -15.52 -29.87
C GLU A 54 -4.61 -14.35 -29.15
N PRO A 55 -4.38 -13.22 -29.84
CA PRO A 55 -3.85 -12.03 -29.22
C PRO A 55 -4.85 -11.45 -28.21
N ALA A 56 -4.32 -10.75 -27.20
CA ALA A 56 -5.15 -10.01 -26.26
C ALA A 56 -5.43 -8.61 -26.78
N GLU A 57 -6.70 -8.22 -26.83
CA GLU A 57 -7.16 -6.95 -27.40
C GLU A 57 -7.94 -6.11 -26.39
N TRP A 58 -7.88 -4.79 -26.55
CA TRP A 58 -8.67 -3.85 -25.75
C TRP A 58 -10.10 -3.74 -26.28
N PHE A 59 -11.08 -3.71 -25.38
CA PHE A 59 -12.47 -3.42 -25.72
C PHE A 59 -13.16 -2.62 -24.61
N THR A 60 -14.12 -1.77 -24.99
CA THR A 60 -14.91 -0.96 -24.06
C THR A 60 -16.15 -1.72 -23.58
N SER A 61 -16.52 -1.56 -22.30
CA SER A 61 -17.66 -2.26 -21.70
C SER A 61 -18.55 -1.36 -20.82
N GLY A 62 -18.27 -0.06 -20.73
CA GLY A 62 -19.15 0.88 -20.03
C GLY A 62 -18.43 2.12 -19.51
N VAL A 63 -19.00 2.70 -18.45
CA VAL A 63 -18.51 3.88 -17.76
C VAL A 63 -18.38 3.58 -16.26
N GLY A 64 -17.27 3.98 -15.66
CA GLY A 64 -16.94 3.76 -14.27
C GLY A 64 -17.52 4.82 -13.34
N GLU A 65 -17.25 4.64 -12.06
CA GLU A 65 -17.79 5.46 -10.95
C GLU A 65 -17.58 6.97 -11.12
N PHE A 66 -16.46 7.38 -11.72
CA PHE A 66 -16.11 8.79 -11.92
C PHE A 66 -16.33 9.29 -13.36
N GLY A 67 -17.11 8.56 -14.16
CA GLY A 67 -17.37 8.91 -15.55
C GLY A 67 -16.27 8.48 -16.54
N ASP A 68 -15.23 7.80 -16.06
CA ASP A 68 -14.16 7.26 -16.91
C ASP A 68 -14.65 6.06 -17.73
N ARG A 69 -14.20 5.91 -18.97
CA ARG A 69 -14.52 4.73 -19.79
C ARG A 69 -13.89 3.47 -19.19
N ILE A 70 -14.70 2.42 -19.00
CA ILE A 70 -14.22 1.10 -18.59
C ILE A 70 -13.80 0.32 -19.83
N GLU A 71 -12.57 -0.17 -19.79
CA GLU A 71 -11.99 -1.06 -20.79
C GLU A 71 -11.45 -2.34 -20.16
N TYR A 72 -11.47 -3.39 -20.96
CA TYR A 72 -10.91 -4.69 -20.63
C TYR A 72 -9.87 -5.08 -21.67
N HIS A 73 -8.82 -5.78 -21.23
CA HIS A 73 -7.90 -6.47 -22.11
C HIS A 73 -8.30 -7.94 -22.13
N GLY A 74 -8.67 -8.50 -23.28
CA GLY A 74 -9.23 -9.85 -23.36
C GLY A 74 -8.73 -10.65 -24.55
N GLN A 75 -8.49 -11.95 -24.34
CA GLN A 75 -8.21 -12.91 -25.41
C GLN A 75 -9.48 -13.66 -25.78
N ALA A 76 -9.85 -13.62 -27.06
CA ALA A 76 -11.05 -14.29 -27.55
C ALA A 76 -10.96 -15.82 -27.43
N ALA A 77 -12.07 -16.47 -27.11
CA ALA A 77 -12.16 -17.92 -27.15
C ALA A 77 -11.88 -18.43 -28.57
N GLY A 78 -10.90 -19.33 -28.71
CA GLY A 78 -10.62 -20.01 -29.96
C GLY A 78 -11.46 -21.28 -30.08
N ARG A 79 -12.22 -21.43 -31.17
CA ARG A 79 -13.05 -22.64 -31.44
C ARG A 79 -13.99 -23.02 -30.27
N GLY A 80 -14.58 -22.02 -29.62
CA GLY A 80 -15.52 -22.23 -28.49
C GLY A 80 -14.86 -22.73 -27.20
N LYS A 81 -13.53 -22.55 -27.05
CA LYS A 81 -12.76 -23.03 -25.90
C LYS A 81 -11.86 -21.95 -25.30
N ILE A 82 -11.77 -21.96 -23.98
CA ILE A 82 -10.79 -21.22 -23.18
C ILE A 82 -10.04 -22.21 -22.28
N ILE A 83 -8.71 -22.10 -22.21
CA ILE A 83 -7.83 -22.93 -21.38
C ILE A 83 -7.24 -22.07 -20.26
N LEU A 84 -7.70 -22.31 -19.04
CA LEU A 84 -7.19 -21.66 -17.85
C LEU A 84 -5.93 -22.40 -17.38
N THR A 85 -4.84 -21.68 -17.21
CA THR A 85 -3.52 -22.22 -16.88
C THR A 85 -2.97 -21.60 -15.61
N ALA A 86 -1.86 -22.15 -15.12
CA ALA A 86 -1.09 -21.56 -14.03
C ALA A 86 -0.49 -20.17 -14.34
N SER A 87 -0.60 -19.67 -15.57
CA SER A 87 -0.05 -18.36 -15.98
C SER A 87 -1.09 -17.28 -16.21
N ASN A 88 -2.30 -17.62 -16.60
CA ASN A 88 -3.31 -16.63 -17.00
C ASN A 88 -4.38 -16.36 -15.92
N GLY A 89 -4.11 -16.77 -14.68
CA GLY A 89 -4.97 -16.56 -13.52
C GLY A 89 -4.29 -15.87 -12.33
N PHE A 90 -5.11 -15.67 -11.30
CA PHE A 90 -4.78 -15.02 -10.03
C PHE A 90 -4.89 -16.04 -8.89
N PHE A 91 -4.17 -15.82 -7.80
CA PHE A 91 -4.20 -16.72 -6.65
C PHE A 91 -3.72 -16.05 -5.36
N ASP A 92 -4.20 -16.60 -4.25
CA ASP A 92 -3.86 -16.13 -2.91
C ASP A 92 -2.43 -16.49 -2.50
N ARG A 93 -1.92 -15.76 -1.50
CA ARG A 93 -0.58 -16.00 -0.96
C ARG A 93 -0.45 -17.44 -0.47
N GLY A 94 0.63 -18.11 -0.87
CA GLY A 94 0.91 -19.52 -0.54
C GLY A 94 0.78 -20.47 -1.72
N ILE A 95 -0.10 -20.17 -2.68
CA ILE A 95 -0.15 -20.88 -3.96
C ILE A 95 1.06 -20.45 -4.81
N ARG A 96 1.64 -21.40 -5.54
CA ARG A 96 2.83 -21.17 -6.38
C ARG A 96 2.62 -21.71 -7.78
N ALA A 97 3.04 -20.95 -8.79
CA ALA A 97 3.11 -21.40 -10.17
C ALA A 97 4.51 -21.98 -10.47
N LYS A 98 4.56 -23.20 -11.00
CA LYS A 98 5.81 -23.96 -11.20
C LYS A 98 5.79 -24.79 -12.48
N GLY A 99 6.98 -25.27 -12.85
CA GLY A 99 7.22 -26.14 -14.00
C GLY A 99 7.18 -25.39 -15.34
N ALA A 100 7.83 -25.95 -16.36
CA ALA A 100 7.77 -25.42 -17.72
C ALA A 100 6.49 -25.89 -18.41
N SER A 101 5.65 -24.95 -18.86
CA SER A 101 4.40 -25.31 -19.53
C SER A 101 4.62 -25.72 -20.99
N ALA A 102 3.89 -26.76 -21.40
CA ALA A 102 3.64 -27.08 -22.81
C ALA A 102 2.60 -26.14 -23.44
N HIS A 103 1.77 -25.48 -22.63
CA HIS A 103 0.83 -24.46 -23.10
C HIS A 103 1.57 -23.12 -23.24
N LYS A 104 1.77 -22.68 -24.48
CA LYS A 104 2.31 -21.36 -24.80
C LYS A 104 1.15 -20.41 -25.07
N ASP A 105 1.15 -19.29 -24.36
CA ASP A 105 0.14 -18.26 -24.50
C ASP A 105 0.75 -17.07 -25.26
N VAL A 106 0.23 -16.77 -26.45
CA VAL A 106 0.78 -15.70 -27.30
C VAL A 106 0.65 -14.31 -26.67
N ALA A 107 -0.24 -14.14 -25.67
CA ALA A 107 -0.35 -12.89 -24.91
C ALA A 107 0.68 -12.77 -23.77
N ASN A 108 1.44 -13.83 -23.49
CA ASN A 108 2.52 -13.79 -22.51
C ASN A 108 3.81 -13.23 -23.14
N GLY A 109 4.53 -12.44 -22.34
CA GLY A 109 5.85 -11.95 -22.70
C GLY A 109 6.94 -13.00 -22.63
N HIS A 110 7.98 -12.83 -23.43
CA HIS A 110 9.22 -13.60 -23.28
C HIS A 110 10.01 -13.09 -22.05
N PRO A 111 10.54 -13.96 -21.16
CA PRO A 111 11.32 -13.55 -19.97
C PRO A 111 12.55 -12.67 -20.28
N ALA A 112 13.09 -12.79 -21.50
CA ALA A 112 14.24 -12.03 -22.01
C ALA A 112 13.90 -11.01 -23.12
N GLY A 113 12.61 -10.83 -23.45
CA GLY A 113 12.18 -10.04 -24.61
C GLY A 113 12.13 -8.54 -24.32
N LYS A 114 12.75 -7.73 -25.16
CA LYS A 114 12.42 -6.30 -25.27
C LYS A 114 10.90 -6.19 -25.47
N PRO A 115 10.20 -5.28 -24.78
CA PRO A 115 8.77 -5.10 -24.99
C PRO A 115 8.50 -4.89 -26.48
N ALA A 116 7.52 -5.61 -27.03
CA ALA A 116 7.00 -5.28 -28.35
C ALA A 116 6.71 -3.77 -28.38
N LYS A 117 7.14 -3.07 -29.44
CA LYS A 117 6.97 -1.62 -29.55
C LYS A 117 5.52 -1.25 -29.21
N GLY A 118 5.32 -0.58 -28.08
CA GLY A 118 4.03 -0.04 -27.65
C GLY A 118 3.53 -0.51 -26.28
N HIS A 119 3.67 -1.78 -25.90
CA HIS A 119 3.13 -2.27 -24.62
C HIS A 119 3.96 -3.43 -24.03
N PRO A 120 4.52 -3.28 -22.81
CA PRO A 120 5.10 -4.42 -22.11
C PRO A 120 4.00 -5.45 -21.81
N PRO A 121 4.30 -6.75 -21.96
CA PRO A 121 3.33 -7.81 -21.69
C PRO A 121 2.88 -7.75 -20.23
N LEU A 122 1.57 -7.92 -19.99
CA LEU A 122 1.01 -7.87 -18.62
C LEU A 122 1.51 -9.03 -17.75
N ILE A 123 1.90 -10.13 -18.39
CA ILE A 123 2.30 -11.41 -17.81
C ILE A 123 3.54 -11.93 -18.56
N ALA A 124 4.55 -12.46 -17.87
CA ALA A 124 5.88 -12.67 -18.46
C ALA A 124 6.41 -14.11 -18.40
N SER A 125 5.58 -15.15 -18.20
CA SER A 125 6.03 -16.55 -18.17
C SER A 125 4.88 -17.56 -18.32
N ASP A 126 5.21 -18.77 -18.80
CA ASP A 126 4.31 -19.93 -18.89
C ASP A 126 4.67 -21.02 -17.86
N TYR A 127 3.75 -21.31 -16.94
CA TYR A 127 3.92 -22.31 -15.88
C TYR A 127 3.04 -23.54 -16.12
N ALA A 128 3.54 -24.73 -15.76
CA ALA A 128 2.87 -26.00 -15.98
C ALA A 128 1.71 -26.26 -15.00
N TYR A 129 1.86 -25.85 -13.73
CA TYR A 129 0.86 -26.13 -12.69
C TYR A 129 0.90 -25.14 -11.52
N LEU A 130 -0.18 -25.13 -10.74
CA LEU A 130 -0.31 -24.47 -9.44
C LEU A 130 -0.25 -25.50 -8.31
N ASP A 131 0.56 -25.25 -7.28
CA ASP A 131 0.65 -26.07 -6.05
C ASP A 131 0.54 -25.21 -4.78
N GLY A 132 0.69 -25.82 -3.60
CA GLY A 132 0.65 -25.12 -2.31
C GLY A 132 -0.77 -24.72 -1.90
N TRP A 133 -1.75 -25.50 -2.35
CA TRP A 133 -3.17 -25.30 -2.09
C TRP A 133 -3.58 -26.07 -0.84
N ASP A 134 -3.07 -25.60 0.30
CA ASP A 134 -3.05 -26.31 1.58
C ASP A 134 -3.65 -25.52 2.74
N LYS A 135 -4.36 -24.42 2.45
CA LYS A 135 -5.03 -23.61 3.47
C LYS A 135 -6.53 -23.53 3.22
N PRO A 136 -7.37 -23.63 4.27
CA PRO A 136 -8.81 -23.41 4.12
C PRO A 136 -9.09 -22.02 3.52
N GLY A 137 -10.03 -21.96 2.58
CA GLY A 137 -10.47 -20.74 1.90
C GLY A 137 -9.53 -20.22 0.82
N GLN A 138 -8.29 -20.70 0.74
CA GLN A 138 -7.32 -20.24 -0.26
C GLN A 138 -7.82 -20.48 -1.68
N SER A 139 -7.64 -19.51 -2.56
CA SER A 139 -8.34 -19.51 -3.85
C SER A 139 -7.46 -19.20 -5.07
N MET A 140 -7.91 -19.71 -6.21
CA MET A 140 -7.43 -19.45 -7.56
C MET A 140 -8.58 -18.86 -8.39
N ARG A 141 -8.29 -17.83 -9.19
CA ARG A 141 -9.31 -17.02 -9.86
C ARG A 141 -8.96 -16.72 -11.32
N TRP A 142 -9.97 -16.81 -12.18
CA TRP A 142 -9.92 -16.37 -13.57
C TRP A 142 -11.17 -15.56 -13.89
N HIS A 143 -11.06 -14.61 -14.81
CA HIS A 143 -12.16 -13.72 -15.15
C HIS A 143 -12.50 -13.86 -16.63
N LEU A 144 -13.76 -14.15 -16.92
CA LEU A 144 -14.29 -14.33 -18.26
C LEU A 144 -15.25 -13.19 -18.59
N TYR A 145 -15.23 -12.71 -19.81
CA TYR A 145 -16.27 -11.84 -20.34
C TYR A 145 -17.15 -12.65 -21.29
N LEU A 146 -18.40 -12.86 -20.90
CA LEU A 146 -19.36 -13.62 -21.70
C LEU A 146 -20.23 -12.66 -22.50
N THR A 147 -20.39 -12.90 -23.79
CA THR A 147 -21.17 -12.04 -24.69
C THR A 147 -22.62 -12.51 -24.86
N LYS A 148 -22.93 -13.72 -24.41
CA LYS A 148 -24.28 -14.29 -24.42
C LYS A 148 -24.50 -15.26 -23.24
N PRO A 149 -25.76 -15.44 -22.82
CA PRO A 149 -26.15 -16.49 -21.88
C PRO A 149 -25.93 -17.89 -22.47
N GLY A 150 -25.95 -18.91 -21.62
CA GLY A 150 -25.87 -20.31 -22.03
C GLY A 150 -25.08 -21.19 -21.07
N GLU A 151 -24.71 -22.37 -21.56
CA GLU A 151 -24.00 -23.37 -20.78
C GLU A 151 -22.49 -23.11 -20.77
N VAL A 152 -21.87 -23.27 -19.60
CA VAL A 152 -20.41 -23.33 -19.41
C VAL A 152 -20.04 -24.64 -18.74
N ARG A 153 -19.16 -25.40 -19.37
CA ARG A 153 -18.56 -26.64 -18.87
C ARG A 153 -17.12 -26.40 -18.47
N LEU A 154 -16.71 -26.98 -17.34
CA LEU A 154 -15.35 -26.91 -16.80
C LEU A 154 -14.78 -28.32 -16.68
N LEU A 155 -13.75 -28.66 -17.44
CA LEU A 155 -12.97 -29.87 -17.24
C LEU A 155 -11.70 -29.54 -16.47
N ILE A 156 -11.58 -30.06 -15.25
CA ILE A 156 -10.50 -29.69 -14.32
C ILE A 156 -9.41 -30.76 -14.31
N ARG A 157 -8.20 -30.40 -14.74
CA ARG A 157 -7.02 -31.29 -14.70
C ARG A 157 -6.24 -31.04 -13.42
N LEU A 158 -6.60 -31.77 -12.38
CA LEU A 158 -5.98 -31.73 -11.05
C LEU A 158 -5.35 -33.09 -10.73
N ASP A 159 -4.04 -33.08 -10.43
CA ASP A 159 -3.38 -34.20 -9.75
C ASP A 159 -3.73 -34.13 -8.26
N ALA A 160 -4.85 -34.76 -7.91
CA ALA A 160 -5.42 -34.69 -6.57
C ALA A 160 -4.58 -35.48 -5.55
N ASN A 161 -4.33 -34.87 -4.39
CA ASN A 161 -3.58 -35.50 -3.32
C ASN A 161 -4.40 -36.62 -2.67
N GLN A 162 -4.12 -37.87 -3.04
CA GLN A 162 -4.85 -39.04 -2.54
C GLN A 162 -4.69 -39.28 -1.03
N LYS A 163 -3.70 -38.63 -0.39
CA LYS A 163 -3.56 -38.64 1.09
C LYS A 163 -4.54 -37.69 1.79
N ASN A 164 -5.30 -36.91 1.03
CA ASN A 164 -6.34 -36.00 1.52
C ASN A 164 -7.69 -36.27 0.83
N PRO A 165 -8.29 -37.47 0.99
CA PRO A 165 -9.48 -37.86 0.25
C PRO A 165 -10.74 -37.06 0.64
N GLU A 166 -10.77 -36.52 1.86
CA GLU A 166 -11.89 -35.71 2.37
C GLU A 166 -11.76 -34.21 2.05
N GLY A 167 -10.54 -33.75 1.70
CA GLY A 167 -10.33 -32.44 1.12
C GLY A 167 -11.25 -32.21 -0.07
N SER A 168 -11.75 -30.98 -0.21
CA SER A 168 -12.71 -30.61 -1.22
C SER A 168 -12.34 -29.31 -1.91
N MET A 169 -12.65 -29.24 -3.19
CA MET A 169 -12.57 -28.02 -3.99
C MET A 169 -13.98 -27.45 -4.16
N VAL A 170 -14.16 -26.19 -3.79
CA VAL A 170 -15.39 -25.44 -4.03
C VAL A 170 -15.21 -24.56 -5.26
N VAL A 171 -15.98 -24.83 -6.31
CA VAL A 171 -15.97 -24.11 -7.58
C VAL A 171 -17.16 -23.17 -7.63
N SER A 172 -16.91 -21.87 -7.71
CA SER A 172 -17.94 -20.83 -7.81
C SER A 172 -17.85 -20.12 -9.15
N PHE A 173 -18.97 -20.00 -9.86
CA PHE A 173 -19.07 -19.32 -11.14
C PHE A 173 -20.50 -18.86 -11.41
N ALA A 174 -20.70 -17.64 -11.92
CA ALA A 174 -22.01 -17.07 -12.25
C ALA A 174 -23.08 -17.28 -11.14
N GLY A 175 -22.72 -16.95 -9.88
CA GLY A 175 -23.60 -17.10 -8.71
C GLY A 175 -23.82 -18.53 -8.20
N GLN A 176 -23.43 -19.55 -8.98
CA GLN A 176 -23.56 -20.96 -8.61
C GLN A 176 -22.30 -21.46 -7.90
N LYS A 177 -22.48 -22.45 -7.01
CA LYS A 177 -21.41 -23.15 -6.31
C LYS A 177 -21.54 -24.65 -6.47
N LYS A 178 -20.45 -25.32 -6.80
CA LYS A 178 -20.33 -26.79 -6.86
C LYS A 178 -19.13 -27.24 -6.05
N ARG A 179 -19.19 -28.46 -5.51
CA ARG A 179 -18.14 -29.02 -4.64
C ARG A 179 -17.69 -30.36 -5.21
N ILE A 180 -16.38 -30.56 -5.30
CA ILE A 180 -15.77 -31.84 -5.70
C ILE A 180 -14.84 -32.30 -4.58
N LYS A 181 -15.04 -33.52 -4.07
CA LYS A 181 -14.10 -34.16 -3.13
C LYS A 181 -12.87 -34.68 -3.88
N MET A 182 -11.69 -34.67 -3.25
CA MET A 182 -10.45 -35.14 -3.90
C MET A 182 -10.50 -36.62 -4.27
N ARG A 183 -11.29 -37.43 -3.55
CA ARG A 183 -11.55 -38.84 -3.90
C ARG A 183 -12.43 -39.04 -5.15
N ASP A 184 -13.17 -38.01 -5.58
CA ASP A 184 -14.09 -38.09 -6.71
C ASP A 184 -13.40 -37.75 -8.04
N VAL A 185 -12.51 -38.65 -8.46
CA VAL A 185 -11.76 -38.53 -9.72
C VAL A 185 -12.71 -38.52 -10.93
N LYS A 186 -13.88 -39.16 -10.81
CA LYS A 186 -14.89 -39.20 -11.87
C LYS A 186 -15.47 -37.81 -12.12
N ALA A 187 -15.90 -37.10 -11.08
CA ALA A 187 -16.41 -35.74 -11.22
C ALA A 187 -15.39 -34.76 -11.83
N MET A 188 -14.09 -34.94 -11.54
CA MET A 188 -13.04 -34.13 -12.17
C MET A 188 -12.90 -34.43 -13.68
N LYS A 189 -13.06 -35.69 -14.08
CA LYS A 189 -12.98 -36.15 -15.48
C LYS A 189 -14.23 -35.83 -16.31
N GLU A 190 -15.40 -35.87 -15.71
CA GLU A 190 -16.68 -35.57 -16.40
C GLU A 190 -16.94 -34.06 -16.49
N GLY A 191 -16.32 -33.29 -15.59
CA GLY A 191 -16.40 -31.84 -15.58
C GLY A 191 -17.66 -31.29 -14.92
N LEU A 192 -17.67 -29.98 -14.67
CA LEU A 192 -18.77 -29.27 -14.03
C LEU A 192 -19.52 -28.42 -15.04
N VAL A 193 -20.85 -28.51 -15.04
CA VAL A 193 -21.73 -27.70 -15.91
C VAL A 193 -22.32 -26.52 -15.12
N PHE A 194 -22.37 -25.33 -15.69
CA PHE A 194 -22.97 -24.12 -15.12
C PHE A 194 -23.90 -23.49 -16.13
N GLN A 195 -25.09 -23.06 -15.69
CA GLN A 195 -26.04 -22.33 -16.55
C GLN A 195 -25.91 -20.84 -16.29
N VAL A 196 -25.50 -20.06 -17.28
CA VAL A 196 -25.29 -18.62 -17.13
C VAL A 196 -26.43 -17.85 -17.76
N SER A 197 -27.12 -17.03 -16.97
CA SER A 197 -28.22 -16.17 -17.39
C SER A 197 -27.76 -14.83 -17.97
N ASP A 198 -26.64 -14.30 -17.47
CA ASP A 198 -26.25 -12.90 -17.70
C ASP A 198 -24.95 -12.78 -18.47
N THR A 199 -24.87 -11.76 -19.33
CA THR A 199 -23.64 -11.39 -20.05
C THR A 199 -22.72 -10.53 -19.19
N GLY A 200 -21.47 -10.33 -19.63
CA GLY A 200 -20.49 -9.46 -18.99
C GLY A 200 -19.41 -10.22 -18.24
N LYS A 201 -18.76 -9.54 -17.29
CA LYS A 201 -17.64 -10.07 -16.51
C LYS A 201 -18.12 -11.05 -15.44
N HIS A 202 -17.64 -12.28 -15.52
CA HIS A 202 -17.82 -13.34 -14.53
C HIS A 202 -16.47 -13.80 -13.96
N THR A 203 -16.46 -14.20 -12.69
CA THR A 203 -15.26 -14.75 -12.03
C THR A 203 -15.46 -16.24 -11.78
N LEU A 204 -14.56 -17.05 -12.31
CA LEU A 204 -14.39 -18.43 -11.88
C LEU A 204 -13.45 -18.45 -10.68
N ASN A 205 -13.92 -19.01 -9.57
CA ASN A 205 -13.17 -19.14 -8.33
C ASN A 205 -13.12 -20.61 -7.89
N LEU A 206 -11.91 -21.16 -7.74
CA LEU A 206 -11.69 -22.46 -7.11
C LEU A 206 -11.08 -22.21 -5.72
N SER A 207 -11.80 -22.58 -4.66
CA SER A 207 -11.39 -22.38 -3.26
C SER A 207 -11.21 -23.72 -2.54
N ALA A 208 -10.19 -23.80 -1.68
CA ALA A 208 -9.92 -24.99 -0.89
C ALA A 208 -10.84 -25.08 0.32
N ASP A 209 -11.43 -26.24 0.51
CA ASP A 209 -12.01 -26.67 1.76
C ASP A 209 -11.22 -27.88 2.26
N THR A 210 -10.23 -27.60 3.10
CA THR A 210 -9.22 -28.56 3.56
C THR A 210 -8.70 -28.13 4.92
N GLU A 211 -8.10 -29.07 5.65
CA GLU A 211 -7.37 -28.76 6.88
C GLU A 211 -6.09 -27.97 6.59
N GLN A 212 -5.71 -27.12 7.53
CA GLN A 212 -4.51 -26.29 7.42
C GLN A 212 -3.25 -27.17 7.30
N GLY A 213 -2.48 -26.96 6.23
CA GLY A 213 -1.26 -27.70 5.91
C GLY A 213 -1.47 -28.95 5.06
N VAL A 214 -2.72 -29.34 4.78
CA VAL A 214 -3.04 -30.53 3.98
C VAL A 214 -3.43 -30.12 2.56
N SER A 215 -2.51 -30.33 1.61
CA SER A 215 -2.70 -29.94 0.21
C SER A 215 -3.84 -30.70 -0.48
N LEU A 216 -4.59 -30.01 -1.36
CA LEU A 216 -5.56 -30.63 -2.27
C LEU A 216 -4.91 -31.28 -3.50
N GLY A 217 -3.73 -30.82 -3.94
CA GLY A 217 -3.06 -31.37 -5.13
C GLY A 217 -2.34 -30.32 -5.98
N LYS A 218 -2.08 -30.68 -7.25
CA LYS A 218 -1.47 -29.80 -8.26
C LYS A 218 -2.44 -29.56 -9.43
N LEU A 219 -2.85 -28.31 -9.64
CA LEU A 219 -3.76 -27.95 -10.72
C LEU A 219 -2.96 -27.60 -11.98
N SER A 220 -3.15 -28.37 -13.06
CA SER A 220 -2.48 -28.11 -14.34
C SER A 220 -3.26 -27.11 -15.19
N THR A 221 -4.50 -27.47 -15.56
CA THR A 221 -5.37 -26.64 -16.41
C THR A 221 -6.84 -26.82 -16.07
N VAL A 222 -7.66 -25.86 -16.49
CA VAL A 222 -9.11 -26.02 -16.59
C VAL A 222 -9.53 -25.67 -18.02
N ASP A 223 -10.10 -26.64 -18.75
CA ASP A 223 -10.72 -26.36 -20.04
C ASP A 223 -12.14 -25.87 -19.82
N VAL A 224 -12.48 -24.75 -20.47
CA VAL A 224 -13.76 -24.06 -20.35
C VAL A 224 -14.39 -24.00 -21.73
N TYR A 225 -15.60 -24.52 -21.88
CA TYR A 225 -16.29 -24.64 -23.17
C TYR A 225 -17.82 -24.67 -22.98
N GLY A 226 -18.59 -24.69 -24.06
CA GLY A 226 -20.05 -24.66 -24.02
C GLY A 226 -20.63 -23.45 -24.76
N SER A 227 -21.96 -23.39 -24.89
CA SER A 227 -22.62 -22.40 -25.73
C SER A 227 -22.31 -20.96 -25.32
N ALA A 228 -22.16 -20.66 -24.02
CA ALA A 228 -21.82 -19.31 -23.55
C ALA A 228 -20.34 -18.91 -23.80
N ILE A 229 -19.47 -19.86 -24.17
CA ILE A 229 -18.05 -19.60 -24.43
C ILE A 229 -17.80 -19.16 -25.87
N GLU A 230 -18.74 -19.38 -26.78
CA GLU A 230 -18.67 -18.84 -28.14
C GLU A 230 -18.67 -17.30 -28.11
N GLY A 231 -17.57 -16.70 -28.55
CA GLY A 231 -17.37 -15.25 -28.51
C GLY A 231 -16.98 -14.68 -27.14
N ALA A 232 -16.81 -15.54 -26.12
CA ALA A 232 -16.32 -15.12 -24.81
C ALA A 232 -14.84 -14.70 -24.87
N LYS A 233 -14.39 -13.96 -23.85
CA LYS A 233 -12.98 -13.56 -23.71
C LYS A 233 -12.42 -13.93 -22.34
N LEU A 234 -11.18 -14.40 -22.28
CA LEU A 234 -10.41 -14.45 -21.03
C LEU A 234 -9.84 -13.05 -20.75
N LEU A 235 -10.19 -12.46 -19.62
CA LEU A 235 -9.72 -11.14 -19.23
C LEU A 235 -8.32 -11.19 -18.65
N ARG A 236 -7.50 -10.19 -18.99
CA ARG A 236 -6.09 -10.07 -18.64
C ARG A 236 -5.86 -8.80 -17.83
N ALA A 237 -5.05 -8.93 -16.78
CA ALA A 237 -4.48 -7.82 -16.03
C ALA A 237 -3.09 -8.24 -15.54
N ARG A 238 -2.30 -7.28 -15.02
CA ARG A 238 -0.99 -7.62 -14.43
C ARG A 238 -1.19 -8.55 -13.22
N TRP A 239 -0.36 -9.57 -13.07
CA TRP A 239 -0.37 -10.44 -11.87
C TRP A 239 -0.25 -9.65 -10.56
N ARG A 240 0.59 -8.62 -10.58
CA ARG A 240 0.71 -7.63 -9.52
C ARG A 240 0.26 -6.28 -10.07
N PRO A 241 -0.69 -5.63 -9.40
CA PRO A 241 -1.19 -4.36 -9.89
C PRO A 241 -0.06 -3.33 -9.82
N ALA A 242 0.03 -2.48 -10.84
CA ALA A 242 1.04 -1.43 -10.88
C ALA A 242 0.74 -0.36 -9.83
N ALA A 243 1.75 0.09 -9.09
CA ALA A 243 1.56 1.12 -8.07
C ALA A 243 0.93 2.40 -8.65
N VAL A 244 -0.05 2.95 -7.94
CA VAL A 244 -0.68 4.23 -8.29
C VAL A 244 0.02 5.36 -7.56
N HIS A 245 0.27 6.45 -8.29
CA HIS A 245 1.02 7.60 -7.81
C HIS A 245 0.19 8.87 -8.01
N GLY A 246 0.46 9.90 -7.24
CA GLY A 246 -0.11 11.23 -7.49
C GLY A 246 0.57 12.28 -6.64
N SER A 247 0.12 13.52 -6.79
CA SER A 247 0.58 14.63 -5.96
C SER A 247 -0.58 15.54 -5.62
N TYR A 248 -0.48 16.27 -4.51
CA TYR A 248 -1.52 17.18 -4.08
C TYR A 248 -1.02 18.62 -4.14
N ARG A 249 -1.93 19.55 -4.41
CA ARG A 249 -1.71 20.99 -4.38
C ARG A 249 -2.90 21.67 -3.70
N SER A 250 -2.68 22.92 -3.31
CA SER A 250 -3.74 23.84 -2.92
C SER A 250 -3.86 24.94 -3.96
N SER A 251 -5.07 25.32 -4.35
CA SER A 251 -5.34 26.48 -5.20
C SER A 251 -5.02 27.82 -4.52
N ARG A 252 -4.87 27.83 -3.18
CA ARG A 252 -4.64 29.04 -2.37
C ARG A 252 -3.19 29.21 -1.89
N VAL A 253 -2.31 28.26 -2.19
CA VAL A 253 -0.94 28.25 -1.65
C VAL A 253 0.06 27.99 -2.78
N GLU A 254 0.99 28.92 -2.97
CA GLU A 254 2.08 28.76 -3.96
C GLU A 254 3.21 27.86 -3.42
N GLU A 255 3.62 28.11 -2.17
CA GLU A 255 4.65 27.36 -1.48
C GLU A 255 4.21 26.95 -0.08
N THR A 256 4.59 25.76 0.34
CA THR A 256 4.38 25.28 1.70
C THR A 256 5.66 24.65 2.27
N LYS A 257 5.83 24.77 3.58
CA LYS A 257 6.89 24.12 4.36
C LYS A 257 6.34 23.03 5.28
N MET A 258 5.03 22.84 5.34
CA MET A 258 4.40 21.88 6.23
C MET A 258 3.07 21.40 5.66
N TRP A 259 2.82 20.10 5.74
CA TRP A 259 1.52 19.54 5.42
C TRP A 259 1.07 18.56 6.49
N VAL A 260 -0.25 18.36 6.56
CA VAL A 260 -0.91 17.30 7.31
C VAL A 260 -1.75 16.48 6.34
N MET A 261 -1.61 15.15 6.40
CA MET A 261 -2.34 14.19 5.58
C MET A 261 -3.05 13.17 6.47
N VAL A 262 -4.30 12.89 6.12
CA VAL A 262 -5.09 11.76 6.64
C VAL A 262 -5.22 10.71 5.56
N SER A 263 -5.00 9.45 5.90
CA SER A 263 -5.18 8.32 4.98
C SER A 263 -6.09 7.25 5.57
N LYS A 264 -6.92 6.62 4.73
CA LYS A 264 -7.73 5.44 5.07
C LYS A 264 -7.70 4.41 3.93
N SER A 265 -7.80 3.13 4.27
CA SER A 265 -8.10 2.07 3.30
C SER A 265 -9.61 1.85 3.20
N LEU A 266 -10.15 1.68 1.99
CA LEU A 266 -11.57 1.39 1.76
C LEU A 266 -11.85 -0.07 1.38
N ASN A 267 -10.82 -0.89 1.16
CA ASN A 267 -11.01 -2.30 0.77
C ASN A 267 -10.40 -3.25 1.79
N HIS A 268 -11.01 -4.43 1.91
CA HIS A 268 -10.57 -5.51 2.79
C HIS A 268 -9.37 -6.26 2.23
N VAL A 269 -8.30 -5.53 1.92
CA VAL A 269 -7.06 -6.08 1.36
C VAL A 269 -5.90 -5.17 1.73
N SER A 270 -4.75 -5.78 2.00
CA SER A 270 -3.57 -5.01 2.39
C SER A 270 -2.99 -4.18 1.25
N SER A 271 -2.38 -3.06 1.63
CA SER A 271 -1.63 -2.16 0.75
C SER A 271 -0.52 -1.44 1.52
N TYR A 272 0.61 -1.19 0.87
CA TYR A 272 1.60 -0.23 1.37
C TYR A 272 1.31 1.13 0.73
N SER A 273 1.05 2.14 1.57
CA SER A 273 0.34 3.34 1.13
C SER A 273 0.94 4.65 1.68
N PRO A 274 2.26 4.86 1.63
CA PRO A 274 2.89 6.04 2.20
C PRO A 274 2.58 7.33 1.42
N ILE A 275 2.89 8.47 2.04
CA ILE A 275 2.99 9.76 1.37
C ILE A 275 4.38 9.85 0.74
N VAL A 276 4.44 10.22 -0.54
CA VAL A 276 5.72 10.49 -1.22
C VAL A 276 6.23 11.86 -0.79
N THR A 277 7.51 11.94 -0.50
CA THR A 277 8.20 13.15 -0.02
C THR A 277 9.39 13.46 -0.92
N PRO A 278 9.96 14.68 -0.88
CA PRO A 278 11.16 15.00 -1.66
C PRO A 278 12.39 14.13 -1.36
N PHE A 279 12.38 13.40 -0.24
CA PHE A 279 13.48 12.55 0.17
C PHE A 279 13.23 11.04 0.05
N GLY A 280 12.01 10.64 -0.31
CA GLY A 280 11.57 9.24 -0.34
C GLY A 280 10.13 9.12 0.12
N TYR A 281 9.90 8.41 1.23
CA TYR A 281 8.55 8.07 1.70
C TYR A 281 8.37 8.39 3.18
N TYR A 282 7.16 8.80 3.56
CA TYR A 282 6.70 8.87 4.94
C TYR A 282 5.29 8.32 5.06
N GLY A 283 5.10 7.22 5.80
CA GLY A 283 3.81 6.55 5.99
C GLY A 283 3.94 5.04 6.05
N GLY A 284 2.84 4.30 6.10
CA GLY A 284 2.88 2.85 6.34
C GLY A 284 1.89 2.04 5.51
N SER A 285 1.52 0.88 6.04
CA SER A 285 0.63 -0.08 5.39
C SER A 285 -0.71 -0.17 6.10
N PHE A 286 -1.74 -0.53 5.34
CA PHE A 286 -3.02 -0.99 5.86
C PHE A 286 -3.14 -2.50 5.68
N ASP A 287 -3.76 -3.16 6.64
CA ASP A 287 -4.10 -4.58 6.60
C ASP A 287 -5.48 -4.81 5.92
N ALA A 288 -5.83 -6.09 5.74
CA ALA A 288 -7.10 -6.49 5.11
C ALA A 288 -8.34 -6.17 5.97
N ASP A 289 -8.16 -5.82 7.24
CA ASP A 289 -9.20 -5.29 8.12
C ASP A 289 -9.36 -3.76 8.00
N GLN A 290 -8.72 -3.14 7.00
CA GLN A 290 -8.67 -1.70 6.74
C GLN A 290 -7.98 -0.88 7.85
N ARG A 291 -7.25 -1.53 8.76
CA ARG A 291 -6.54 -0.85 9.85
C ARG A 291 -5.08 -0.62 9.51
N PHE A 292 -4.52 0.46 10.04
CA PHE A 292 -3.10 0.75 9.90
C PHE A 292 -2.26 -0.27 10.68
N GLN A 293 -1.16 -0.75 10.10
CA GLN A 293 -0.28 -1.74 10.74
C GLN A 293 0.47 -1.22 11.96
N GLY A 294 0.55 0.10 12.13
CA GLY A 294 1.13 0.75 13.30
C GLY A 294 2.52 1.34 13.10
N GLY A 295 3.28 0.84 12.11
CA GLY A 295 4.62 1.31 11.80
C GLY A 295 4.64 2.34 10.66
N PHE A 296 5.45 3.38 10.82
CA PHE A 296 5.77 4.32 9.74
C PHE A 296 7.07 3.93 9.05
N ASN A 297 7.16 4.13 7.75
CA ASN A 297 8.39 4.10 6.98
C ASN A 297 8.78 5.54 6.66
N PHE A 298 9.83 6.04 7.30
CA PHE A 298 10.49 7.31 6.96
C PHE A 298 11.81 6.99 6.25
N SER A 299 11.74 6.76 4.94
CA SER A 299 12.89 6.32 4.14
C SER A 299 13.56 7.51 3.48
N MET A 300 14.65 8.00 4.07
CA MET A 300 15.44 9.10 3.51
C MET A 300 16.61 8.57 2.70
N TRP A 301 16.54 8.75 1.39
CA TRP A 301 17.51 8.20 0.45
C TRP A 301 18.80 9.01 0.35
N SER A 302 19.91 8.31 0.17
CA SER A 302 21.22 8.85 -0.19
C SER A 302 21.85 8.02 -1.33
N ARG A 303 23.06 8.41 -1.76
CA ARG A 303 23.87 7.60 -2.67
C ARG A 303 24.96 6.92 -1.87
N GLU A 304 25.15 5.62 -2.07
CA GLU A 304 26.14 4.84 -1.32
C GLU A 304 27.56 5.41 -1.44
N THR A 305 27.93 5.86 -2.65
CA THR A 305 29.25 6.41 -2.96
C THR A 305 29.41 7.89 -2.62
N ALA A 306 28.38 8.58 -2.13
CA ALA A 306 28.49 10.00 -1.82
C ALA A 306 29.47 10.24 -0.65
N PRO A 307 30.16 11.40 -0.64
CA PRO A 307 30.90 11.90 0.52
C PRO A 307 30.05 11.93 1.79
N LEU A 308 30.70 11.87 2.95
CA LEU A 308 30.03 11.71 4.24
C LEU A 308 29.05 12.86 4.52
N GLU A 309 29.49 14.09 4.27
CA GLU A 309 28.71 15.32 4.39
C GLU A 309 27.50 15.37 3.45
N GLN A 310 27.46 14.54 2.40
CA GLN A 310 26.32 14.45 1.48
C GLN A 310 25.37 13.30 1.84
N GLN A 311 25.74 12.45 2.81
CA GLN A 311 24.87 11.37 3.27
C GLN A 311 23.67 11.93 4.03
N ALA A 312 22.50 11.32 3.77
CA ALA A 312 21.33 11.55 4.61
C ALA A 312 21.59 10.97 6.00
N HIS A 313 21.12 11.66 7.03
CA HIS A 313 21.30 11.23 8.41
C HIS A 313 20.13 11.66 9.30
N LEU A 314 19.91 10.93 10.39
CA LEU A 314 18.80 11.14 11.32
C LEU A 314 19.29 11.91 12.55
N LEU A 315 18.54 12.94 12.96
CA LEU A 315 18.87 13.81 14.08
C LEU A 315 18.13 13.42 15.36
N ALA A 316 16.87 13.03 15.25
CA ALA A 316 16.06 12.70 16.41
C ALA A 316 15.06 11.58 16.13
N LEU A 317 14.66 10.88 17.18
CA LEU A 317 13.65 9.83 17.20
C LEU A 317 12.74 10.09 18.39
N GLY A 318 11.42 10.03 18.21
CA GLY A 318 10.46 10.34 19.27
C GLY A 318 10.10 9.18 20.19
N ASP A 319 11.01 8.20 20.34
CA ASP A 319 10.86 7.11 21.29
C ASP A 319 12.23 6.56 21.73
N PRO A 320 12.45 6.30 23.02
CA PRO A 320 13.71 5.76 23.52
C PRO A 320 14.00 4.34 23.01
N SER A 321 13.01 3.56 22.58
CA SER A 321 13.24 2.24 21.98
C SER A 321 13.62 2.31 20.50
N ALA A 322 13.45 3.46 19.84
CA ALA A 322 13.71 3.60 18.42
C ALA A 322 15.22 3.65 18.10
N ASP A 323 15.58 3.11 16.94
CA ASP A 323 16.95 3.00 16.47
C ASP A 323 17.24 3.93 15.29
N PHE A 324 18.39 4.63 15.36
CA PHE A 324 18.98 5.26 14.19
C PHE A 324 19.46 4.16 13.25
N SER A 325 18.86 4.04 12.06
CA SER A 325 19.12 2.89 11.19
C SER A 325 19.12 3.24 9.70
N GLY A 326 19.29 2.21 8.86
CA GLY A 326 19.33 2.34 7.40
C GLY A 326 18.66 1.23 6.60
N PHE A 327 18.82 1.33 5.28
CA PHE A 327 18.37 0.35 4.28
C PHE A 327 19.35 0.30 3.09
N GLY A 328 19.25 -0.74 2.25
CA GLY A 328 20.26 -1.07 1.24
C GLY A 328 19.84 -1.99 0.08
N HIS A 329 18.55 -2.28 -0.13
CA HIS A 329 18.12 -3.29 -1.15
C HIS A 329 17.70 -2.69 -2.50
N GLU A 330 17.14 -1.48 -2.51
CA GLU A 330 16.73 -0.75 -3.72
C GLU A 330 17.56 0.53 -3.93
N GLY A 331 18.65 0.63 -3.18
CA GLY A 331 19.49 1.80 -2.93
C GLY A 331 19.68 1.96 -1.42
N THR A 332 20.34 3.05 -1.03
CA THR A 332 20.86 3.19 0.34
C THR A 332 20.33 4.47 0.99
N GLY A 333 20.17 4.46 2.31
CA GLY A 333 19.73 5.62 3.05
C GLY A 333 19.49 5.32 4.52
N VAL A 334 18.85 6.26 5.20
CA VAL A 334 18.54 6.19 6.63
C VAL A 334 17.05 6.08 6.89
N LYS A 335 16.68 5.39 7.96
CA LYS A 335 15.33 5.32 8.49
C LYS A 335 15.28 4.87 9.95
N PRO A 336 14.27 5.31 10.73
CA PRO A 336 14.01 4.76 12.07
C PRO A 336 13.66 3.26 12.01
N ARG A 337 14.00 2.52 13.07
CA ARG A 337 13.56 1.13 13.32
C ARG A 337 13.31 0.91 14.81
N GLY A 338 12.90 -0.30 15.20
CA GLY A 338 12.74 -0.67 16.61
C GLY A 338 11.47 -0.13 17.27
N TRP A 339 10.62 0.60 16.52
CA TRP A 339 9.43 1.25 17.05
C TRP A 339 8.30 1.31 16.02
N SER A 340 7.11 0.89 16.43
CA SER A 340 5.84 0.93 15.68
C SER A 340 4.78 1.63 16.53
N PRO A 341 4.68 2.97 16.48
CA PRO A 341 3.93 3.76 17.47
C PRO A 341 2.44 3.41 17.58
N LEU A 342 1.80 3.01 16.48
CA LEU A 342 0.36 2.78 16.42
C LEU A 342 0.01 1.29 16.33
N ALA A 343 0.91 0.41 16.75
CA ALA A 343 0.73 -1.05 16.65
C ALA A 343 -0.36 -1.58 17.59
N SER A 344 -0.60 -0.93 18.73
CA SER A 344 -1.67 -1.23 19.68
C SER A 344 -3.03 -0.71 19.17
N SER A 345 -3.09 0.57 18.80
CA SER A 345 -4.35 1.24 18.45
C SER A 345 -4.87 0.87 17.06
N ARG A 346 -3.97 0.55 16.11
CA ARG A 346 -4.29 0.14 14.71
C ARG A 346 -5.47 0.93 14.14
N PRO A 347 -5.38 2.27 14.02
CA PRO A 347 -6.52 3.09 13.68
C PRO A 347 -6.94 2.87 12.21
N HIS A 348 -8.23 3.12 11.92
CA HIS A 348 -8.73 3.17 10.54
C HIS A 348 -8.27 4.42 9.79
N GLU A 349 -7.97 5.49 10.53
CA GLU A 349 -7.47 6.76 10.01
C GLU A 349 -6.08 7.02 10.58
N VAL A 350 -5.11 7.19 9.71
CA VAL A 350 -3.76 7.63 10.12
C VAL A 350 -3.58 9.08 9.75
N VAL A 351 -3.22 9.90 10.72
CA VAL A 351 -2.93 11.32 10.55
C VAL A 351 -1.43 11.53 10.76
N GLN A 352 -0.78 12.14 9.77
CA GLN A 352 0.66 12.39 9.79
C GLN A 352 1.00 13.77 9.24
N SER A 353 2.07 14.35 9.76
CA SER A 353 2.56 15.67 9.40
C SER A 353 4.02 15.61 9.00
N LEU A 354 4.40 16.39 8.00
CA LEU A 354 5.81 16.61 7.67
C LEU A 354 6.07 18.11 7.56
N ARG A 355 7.08 18.58 8.28
CA ARG A 355 7.60 19.94 8.17
C ARG A 355 9.03 19.93 7.64
N VAL A 356 9.42 20.99 6.94
CA VAL A 356 10.80 21.21 6.50
C VAL A 356 11.32 22.57 6.94
N GLU A 357 12.52 22.57 7.48
CA GLU A 357 13.36 23.76 7.58
C GLU A 357 14.41 23.71 6.49
N ARG A 358 14.43 24.75 5.66
CA ARG A 358 15.34 24.85 4.52
C ARG A 358 16.64 25.50 4.99
N GLY A 359 17.76 24.81 4.82
CA GLY A 359 19.10 25.32 5.10
C GLY A 359 19.95 25.45 3.85
N GLN A 360 21.13 26.05 3.99
CA GLN A 360 22.08 26.22 2.89
C GLN A 360 22.73 24.89 2.49
N THR A 361 23.07 24.04 3.47
CA THR A 361 23.72 22.74 3.25
C THR A 361 22.72 21.58 3.27
N TYR A 362 21.77 21.64 4.21
CA TYR A 362 20.79 20.58 4.45
C TYR A 362 19.39 21.15 4.52
N ASN A 363 18.42 20.39 4.03
CA ASN A 363 17.04 20.53 4.47
C ASN A 363 16.81 19.57 5.64
N THR A 364 16.24 20.09 6.74
CA THR A 364 15.88 19.32 7.92
C THR A 364 14.39 19.03 7.88
N TYR A 365 14.02 17.75 7.90
CA TYR A 365 12.64 17.28 7.82
C TYR A 365 12.22 16.70 9.15
N TYR A 366 11.02 17.07 9.60
CA TYR A 366 10.44 16.66 10.87
C TYR A 366 9.14 15.91 10.59
N GLY A 367 9.11 14.62 10.89
CA GLY A 367 7.92 13.78 10.74
C GLY A 367 7.22 13.61 12.08
N TYR A 368 5.91 13.86 12.10
CA TYR A 368 5.04 13.66 13.27
C TYR A 368 3.83 12.82 12.88
N PHE A 369 3.28 12.09 13.85
CA PHE A 369 2.00 11.42 13.73
C PHE A 369 1.07 11.87 14.85
N TYR A 370 -0.24 11.83 14.59
CA TYR A 370 -1.22 12.05 15.63
C TYR A 370 -1.46 10.73 16.35
N ASP A 371 -1.21 10.72 17.65
CA ASP A 371 -1.45 9.59 18.53
C ASP A 371 -2.86 9.69 19.10
N PRO A 372 -3.78 8.77 18.77
CA PRO A 372 -5.15 8.80 19.28
C PRO A 372 -5.21 8.62 20.80
N ASP A 373 -4.26 7.89 21.40
CA ASP A 373 -4.25 7.61 22.84
C ASP A 373 -3.80 8.86 23.63
N LEU A 374 -2.92 9.68 23.05
CA LEU A 374 -2.52 10.98 23.61
C LEU A 374 -3.46 12.13 23.21
N ALA A 375 -4.34 11.88 22.23
CA ALA A 375 -5.06 12.91 21.49
C ALA A 375 -4.12 14.07 21.09
N GLY A 376 -2.95 13.77 20.51
CA GLY A 376 -1.91 14.78 20.28
C GLY A 376 -0.86 14.37 19.27
N TRP A 377 -0.06 15.33 18.80
CA TRP A 377 1.06 15.05 17.93
C TRP A 377 2.25 14.53 18.72
N LYS A 378 2.85 13.45 18.22
CA LYS A 378 4.12 12.91 18.70
C LYS A 378 5.15 12.93 17.57
N LEU A 379 6.38 13.32 17.90
CA LEU A 379 7.49 13.24 16.97
C LEU A 379 7.70 11.78 16.56
N TYR A 380 7.82 11.52 15.27
CA TYR A 380 8.32 10.24 14.79
C TYR A 380 9.84 10.28 14.65
N CYS A 381 10.34 11.19 13.81
CA CYS A 381 11.77 11.38 13.63
C CYS A 381 12.10 12.72 12.95
N VAL A 382 13.36 13.11 13.08
CA VAL A 382 13.96 14.23 12.34
C VAL A 382 15.12 13.71 11.50
N GLY A 383 15.24 14.16 10.24
CA GLY A 383 16.34 13.79 9.36
C GLY A 383 16.79 14.93 8.46
N ARG A 384 18.08 14.94 8.12
CA ARG A 384 18.71 15.91 7.22
C ARG A 384 19.04 15.27 5.86
N LYS A 385 18.71 16.00 4.80
CA LYS A 385 19.10 15.66 3.43
C LYS A 385 19.90 16.79 2.83
N TRP A 386 21.05 16.44 2.26
CA TRP A 386 21.91 17.38 1.54
C TRP A 386 21.19 18.00 0.34
N VAL A 387 21.31 19.31 0.15
CA VAL A 387 20.51 20.05 -0.86
C VAL A 387 21.06 20.00 -2.29
N GLY A 388 22.25 19.42 -2.50
CA GLY A 388 22.78 19.25 -3.85
C GLY A 388 23.84 20.25 -4.31
N GLY A 389 24.27 21.18 -3.45
CA GLY A 389 24.98 22.39 -3.90
C GLY A 389 24.14 23.26 -4.85
N ARG A 390 22.83 22.97 -4.94
CA ARG A 390 21.90 23.66 -5.82
C ARG A 390 21.58 25.02 -5.19
N SER A 391 21.73 26.08 -5.96
CA SER A 391 21.20 27.41 -5.66
C SER A 391 19.88 27.65 -6.41
N GLY A 392 19.07 28.62 -5.95
CA GLY A 392 17.85 29.06 -6.63
C GLY A 392 16.61 28.17 -6.45
N ARG A 393 15.67 28.23 -7.40
CA ARG A 393 14.28 27.69 -7.30
C ARG A 393 14.21 26.19 -7.00
N LYS A 394 15.20 25.39 -7.44
CA LYS A 394 15.27 23.93 -7.18
C LYS A 394 15.68 23.58 -5.73
N ALA A 395 16.41 24.47 -5.04
CA ALA A 395 16.72 24.32 -3.62
C ALA A 395 15.55 24.76 -2.72
N LYS A 396 14.69 25.64 -3.25
CA LYS A 396 13.47 26.15 -2.61
C LYS A 396 12.20 25.38 -3.01
N ALA A 397 12.31 24.15 -3.51
CA ALA A 397 11.12 23.39 -3.90
C ALA A 397 10.12 23.28 -2.73
N SER A 398 8.87 23.66 -2.99
CA SER A 398 7.76 23.55 -2.03
C SER A 398 7.59 22.11 -1.53
N LEU A 399 7.28 21.95 -0.24
CA LEU A 399 7.07 20.65 0.38
C LEU A 399 5.67 20.11 0.02
N TRP A 400 5.44 19.80 -1.24
CA TRP A 400 4.17 19.23 -1.65
C TRP A 400 4.09 17.73 -1.35
N PRO A 401 3.01 17.23 -0.71
CA PRO A 401 2.85 15.80 -0.49
C PRO A 401 2.53 15.09 -1.81
N GLY A 402 3.12 13.92 -1.99
CA GLY A 402 2.75 12.96 -3.02
C GLY A 402 1.93 11.81 -2.48
N SER A 403 1.64 10.85 -3.34
CA SER A 403 0.85 9.67 -3.02
C SER A 403 1.49 8.46 -3.68
N PHE A 404 1.56 7.36 -2.94
CA PHE A 404 2.01 6.07 -3.43
C PHE A 404 1.14 4.99 -2.80
N VAL A 405 0.62 4.07 -3.61
CA VAL A 405 -0.11 2.89 -3.15
C VAL A 405 0.37 1.70 -3.97
N GLU A 406 0.90 0.70 -3.29
CA GLU A 406 1.45 -0.50 -3.89
C GLU A 406 1.08 -1.78 -3.14
N VAL A 407 1.39 -2.91 -3.78
CA VAL A 407 1.36 -4.21 -3.12
C VAL A 407 2.80 -4.76 -3.14
N PRO A 408 3.50 -4.73 -1.99
CA PRO A 408 4.91 -5.13 -1.93
C PRO A 408 5.10 -6.60 -2.29
N GLY A 409 6.24 -6.88 -2.91
CA GLY A 409 6.68 -8.25 -3.20
C GLY A 409 6.31 -8.75 -4.60
N PRO A 410 6.93 -9.87 -5.01
CA PRO A 410 6.97 -10.27 -6.40
C PRO A 410 5.82 -11.25 -6.77
N PRO A 411 5.45 -11.37 -8.07
CA PRO A 411 4.26 -12.11 -8.52
C PRO A 411 4.27 -13.62 -8.24
N GLN A 412 5.42 -14.23 -7.95
CA GLN A 412 5.53 -15.64 -7.61
C GLN A 412 5.03 -15.97 -6.19
N VAL A 413 4.86 -14.96 -5.32
CA VAL A 413 4.41 -15.15 -3.93
C VAL A 413 2.88 -15.02 -3.82
N GLN A 414 2.28 -14.21 -4.68
CA GLN A 414 0.85 -13.93 -4.73
C GLN A 414 0.53 -13.25 -6.06
N ARG A 415 -0.63 -13.57 -6.66
CA ARG A 415 -1.15 -12.85 -7.83
C ARG A 415 -2.51 -12.27 -7.50
N SER A 416 -2.54 -10.97 -7.23
CA SER A 416 -3.69 -10.27 -6.67
C SER A 416 -4.01 -8.98 -7.41
N GLY A 417 -3.58 -8.89 -8.68
CA GLY A 417 -3.87 -7.75 -9.55
C GLY A 417 -5.33 -7.63 -9.94
N ASP A 418 -6.09 -8.71 -9.88
CA ASP A 418 -7.55 -8.75 -10.00
C ASP A 418 -8.28 -8.06 -8.85
N ILE A 419 -7.62 -7.88 -7.71
CA ILE A 419 -8.21 -7.29 -6.51
C ILE A 419 -8.01 -5.77 -6.54
N VAL A 420 -9.13 -5.04 -6.48
CA VAL A 420 -9.16 -3.58 -6.35
C VAL A 420 -8.68 -3.16 -4.96
N ARG A 421 -7.81 -2.15 -4.92
CA ARG A 421 -7.35 -1.49 -3.69
C ARG A 421 -7.57 0.00 -3.80
N LYS A 422 -8.42 0.53 -2.93
CA LYS A 422 -8.75 1.96 -2.81
C LYS A 422 -8.21 2.49 -1.49
N VAL A 423 -7.43 3.56 -1.58
CA VAL A 423 -7.00 4.38 -0.45
C VAL A 423 -7.55 5.78 -0.67
N VAL A 424 -8.10 6.38 0.38
CA VAL A 424 -8.56 7.76 0.36
C VAL A 424 -7.66 8.65 1.17
N ARG A 425 -7.45 9.88 0.70
CA ARG A 425 -6.64 10.88 1.40
C ARG A 425 -7.30 12.25 1.45
N LYS A 426 -7.13 12.92 2.58
CA LYS A 426 -7.53 14.31 2.85
C LYS A 426 -6.34 15.03 3.47
N GLY A 427 -6.19 16.33 3.22
CA GLY A 427 -5.03 17.02 3.77
C GLY A 427 -5.08 18.54 3.69
N TRP A 428 -4.12 19.14 4.39
CA TRP A 428 -3.93 20.58 4.55
C TRP A 428 -2.46 20.91 4.39
N CYS A 429 -2.18 22.13 3.94
CA CYS A 429 -0.84 22.69 3.92
C CYS A 429 -0.83 24.06 4.61
N LEU A 430 0.28 24.37 5.25
CA LEU A 430 0.48 25.67 5.90
C LEU A 430 0.97 26.68 4.86
N ASP A 431 0.30 27.82 4.75
CA ASP A 431 0.73 28.94 3.91
C ASP A 431 1.83 29.79 4.58
N ALA A 432 2.27 30.85 3.91
CA ALA A 432 3.37 31.69 4.39
C ALA A 432 2.98 32.53 5.63
N GLU A 433 1.68 32.80 5.79
CA GLU A 433 1.09 33.54 6.90
C GLU A 433 0.76 32.65 8.10
N GLY A 434 1.02 31.34 7.99
CA GLY A 434 0.78 30.38 9.07
C GLY A 434 -0.68 29.90 9.17
N LYS A 435 -1.48 30.05 8.12
CA LYS A 435 -2.85 29.53 8.05
C LYS A 435 -2.90 28.20 7.32
N TRP A 436 -3.78 27.32 7.78
CA TRP A 436 -4.01 26.02 7.15
C TRP A 436 -4.96 26.17 5.98
N GLN A 437 -4.52 25.72 4.80
CA GLN A 437 -5.32 25.70 3.57
C GLN A 437 -5.57 24.25 3.16
N ARG A 438 -6.75 23.95 2.62
CA ARG A 438 -7.05 22.61 2.10
C ARG A 438 -6.22 22.31 0.86
N LEU A 439 -5.74 21.08 0.79
CA LEU A 439 -5.34 20.47 -0.48
C LEU A 439 -6.62 20.13 -1.26
N ASP A 440 -6.77 20.74 -2.43
CA ASP A 440 -7.97 20.71 -3.25
C ASP A 440 -7.70 20.40 -4.72
N ILE A 441 -6.43 20.26 -5.12
CA ILE A 441 -6.03 19.88 -6.47
C ILE A 441 -5.21 18.60 -6.43
N LEU A 442 -5.60 17.64 -7.27
CA LEU A 442 -4.79 16.50 -7.65
C LEU A 442 -4.44 16.67 -9.15
N PRO A 443 -3.19 17.07 -9.48
CA PRO A 443 -2.78 17.28 -10.86
C PRO A 443 -2.90 16.00 -11.70
N ALA A 444 -3.19 16.20 -12.97
CA ALA A 444 -3.26 15.14 -13.97
C ALA A 444 -1.96 14.31 -14.02
N GLY A 445 -2.09 12.99 -13.87
CA GLY A 445 -1.03 12.05 -14.20
C GLY A 445 -1.03 11.72 -15.70
N LYS A 446 0.09 11.22 -16.22
CA LYS A 446 0.10 10.54 -17.53
C LYS A 446 -0.75 9.26 -17.41
N ARG A 447 -1.86 9.19 -18.14
CA ARG A 447 -2.71 8.00 -18.20
C ARG A 447 -2.42 7.21 -19.48
N THR A 448 -2.23 5.91 -19.30
CA THR A 448 -2.20 4.86 -20.33
C THR A 448 -3.31 3.87 -19.98
N HIS A 449 -3.70 2.95 -20.88
CA HIS A 449 -4.62 1.85 -20.55
C HIS A 449 -4.06 1.05 -19.36
N ASN A 450 -4.59 1.28 -18.15
CA ASN A 450 -4.09 0.67 -16.91
C ASN A 450 -5.18 0.56 -15.84
N ASN A 451 -4.97 -0.30 -14.84
CA ASN A 451 -5.89 -0.51 -13.70
C ASN A 451 -5.67 0.51 -12.58
N LYS A 452 -5.39 1.77 -12.92
CA LYS A 452 -5.23 2.85 -11.93
C LYS A 452 -6.31 3.89 -12.15
N LEU A 453 -6.88 4.35 -11.05
CA LEU A 453 -7.94 5.33 -11.08
C LEU A 453 -7.71 6.36 -9.97
N TRP A 454 -8.03 7.60 -10.32
CA TRP A 454 -8.05 8.73 -9.40
C TRP A 454 -9.44 9.31 -9.45
N GLY A 455 -9.98 9.65 -8.29
CA GLY A 455 -11.32 10.20 -8.16
C GLY A 455 -11.45 11.02 -6.90
N VAL A 456 -12.69 11.40 -6.59
CA VAL A 456 -13.04 12.08 -5.35
C VAL A 456 -14.32 11.50 -4.78
N THR A 457 -14.40 11.42 -3.45
CA THR A 457 -15.65 11.12 -2.76
C THR A 457 -16.49 12.39 -2.64
N LYS A 458 -17.79 12.23 -2.37
CA LYS A 458 -18.72 13.37 -2.19
C LYS A 458 -18.33 14.28 -1.02
N ASP A 459 -17.68 13.73 0.01
CA ASP A 459 -17.20 14.41 1.22
C ASP A 459 -15.75 14.93 1.10
N GLY A 460 -15.22 15.02 -0.13
CA GLY A 460 -13.98 15.77 -0.40
C GLY A 460 -12.68 15.01 -0.11
N TRP A 461 -12.69 13.67 -0.17
CA TRP A 461 -11.47 12.86 -0.15
C TRP A 461 -11.00 12.56 -1.56
N PHE A 462 -9.68 12.61 -1.77
CA PHE A 462 -9.07 12.10 -2.98
C PHE A 462 -8.99 10.57 -2.92
N VAL A 463 -9.44 9.90 -3.99
CA VAL A 463 -9.42 8.44 -4.13
C VAL A 463 -8.24 8.04 -5.00
N PHE A 464 -7.49 7.05 -4.53
CA PHE A 464 -6.45 6.35 -5.28
C PHE A 464 -6.79 4.89 -5.36
N GLN A 465 -6.95 4.39 -6.58
CA GLN A 465 -7.24 3.00 -6.84
C GLN A 465 -6.14 2.36 -7.68
N MET A 466 -5.85 1.10 -7.36
CA MET A 466 -5.04 0.22 -8.19
C MET A 466 -5.59 -1.21 -8.21
N GLY A 467 -5.30 -1.94 -9.28
CA GLY A 467 -5.79 -3.30 -9.48
C GLY A 467 -7.26 -3.36 -9.88
N GLY A 468 -7.79 -4.58 -9.94
CA GLY A 468 -9.03 -4.86 -10.64
C GLY A 468 -8.79 -5.33 -12.08
N MET A 469 -9.85 -5.86 -12.69
CA MET A 469 -9.84 -6.23 -14.12
C MET A 469 -10.19 -5.04 -15.03
N GLU A 470 -10.85 -4.02 -14.47
CA GLU A 470 -11.21 -2.79 -15.18
C GLU A 470 -9.97 -1.93 -15.40
N HIS A 471 -9.81 -1.51 -16.64
CA HIS A 471 -8.80 -0.53 -17.05
C HIS A 471 -9.51 0.75 -17.48
N PHE A 472 -8.77 1.85 -17.41
CA PHE A 472 -9.30 3.16 -17.73
C PHE A 472 -8.40 3.86 -18.75
N SER A 473 -9.01 4.60 -19.69
CA SER A 473 -8.31 5.43 -20.68
C SER A 473 -8.74 6.89 -20.60
N GLY A 474 -7.99 7.75 -21.29
CA GLY A 474 -8.24 9.19 -21.39
C GLY A 474 -7.32 10.04 -20.52
N PRO A 475 -7.11 11.33 -20.86
CA PRO A 475 -6.32 12.23 -20.03
C PRO A 475 -7.02 12.39 -18.67
N ALA A 476 -6.29 12.19 -17.57
CA ALA A 476 -6.77 12.70 -16.29
C ALA A 476 -6.88 14.21 -16.47
N LYS A 477 -8.09 14.79 -16.40
CA LYS A 477 -8.17 16.20 -16.04
C LYS A 477 -7.63 16.31 -14.60
N PRO A 478 -6.96 17.42 -14.24
CA PRO A 478 -6.73 17.70 -12.84
C PRO A 478 -8.05 17.57 -12.09
N ILE A 479 -8.03 16.81 -11.01
CA ILE A 479 -9.19 16.72 -10.13
C ILE A 479 -9.12 17.93 -9.22
N GLN A 480 -10.17 18.73 -9.24
CA GLN A 480 -10.32 19.88 -8.37
C GLN A 480 -11.55 19.69 -7.49
N LEU A 481 -11.35 19.82 -6.18
CA LEU A 481 -12.45 19.82 -5.22
C LEU A 481 -13.25 21.13 -5.35
N PRO A 482 -14.56 21.12 -5.01
CA PRO A 482 -15.36 22.35 -5.00
C PRO A 482 -14.80 23.36 -4.00
N GLY A 483 -14.96 24.65 -4.29
CA GLY A 483 -14.43 25.74 -3.44
C GLY A 483 -14.90 25.69 -1.98
N SER A 484 -16.08 25.11 -1.73
CA SER A 484 -16.65 24.93 -0.38
C SER A 484 -15.79 24.10 0.56
N VAL A 485 -14.85 23.29 0.07
CA VAL A 485 -13.93 22.55 0.97
C VAL A 485 -13.08 23.50 1.80
N HIS A 486 -12.83 24.72 1.33
CA HIS A 486 -12.06 25.72 2.05
C HIS A 486 -12.82 26.37 3.21
N ASP A 487 -14.14 26.18 3.28
CA ASP A 487 -14.99 26.68 4.36
C ASP A 487 -15.21 25.61 5.44
N GLU A 488 -14.65 24.40 5.26
CA GLU A 488 -14.68 23.33 6.26
C GLU A 488 -13.95 23.77 7.55
N ALA A 489 -14.58 23.51 8.70
CA ALA A 489 -13.91 23.69 9.99
C ALA A 489 -12.63 22.87 10.05
N LEU A 490 -11.56 23.47 10.59
CA LEU A 490 -10.31 22.75 10.80
C LEU A 490 -10.53 21.61 11.82
N PRO A 491 -9.98 20.42 11.56
CA PRO A 491 -10.01 19.33 12.53
C PRO A 491 -9.22 19.67 13.80
N ASP A 492 -9.56 19.04 14.92
CA ASP A 492 -8.96 19.31 16.25
C ASP A 492 -7.42 19.26 16.26
N TYR A 493 -6.82 18.31 15.53
CA TYR A 493 -5.37 18.19 15.41
C TYR A 493 -4.69 19.36 14.69
N LEU A 494 -5.44 20.28 14.08
CA LEU A 494 -4.95 21.55 13.52
C LEU A 494 -5.31 22.77 14.38
N SER A 495 -5.89 22.58 15.57
CA SER A 495 -6.11 23.67 16.51
C SER A 495 -4.78 24.31 16.94
N PRO A 496 -4.77 25.60 17.34
CA PRO A 496 -3.53 26.31 17.70
C PRO A 496 -2.67 25.58 18.73
N ASP A 497 -3.28 24.98 19.75
CA ASP A 497 -2.53 24.27 20.80
C ASP A 497 -1.94 22.94 20.33
N LYS A 498 -2.66 22.20 19.47
CA LYS A 498 -2.10 20.98 18.85
C LYS A 498 -0.99 21.33 17.86
N VAL A 499 -1.11 22.42 17.11
CA VAL A 499 -0.08 22.84 16.14
C VAL A 499 1.26 23.16 16.81
N LYS A 500 1.27 23.70 18.04
CA LYS A 500 2.50 23.92 18.82
C LYS A 500 3.29 22.61 19.03
N GLN A 501 2.60 21.46 19.14
CA GLN A 501 3.23 20.15 19.33
C GLN A 501 4.05 19.70 18.11
N LEU A 502 3.76 20.20 16.90
CA LEU A 502 4.53 19.95 15.66
C LEU A 502 5.93 20.62 15.64
N TYR A 503 6.28 21.31 16.73
CA TYR A 503 7.58 21.92 16.95
C TYR A 503 8.31 21.33 18.16
N GLN A 504 7.66 20.45 18.93
CA GLN A 504 8.28 19.80 20.08
C GLN A 504 9.34 18.79 19.63
N LEU A 505 10.44 18.75 20.38
CA LEU A 505 11.57 17.85 20.23
C LEU A 505 11.82 17.13 21.57
N PRO A 506 12.57 16.01 21.58
CA PRO A 506 12.86 15.30 22.83
C PRO A 506 13.59 16.18 23.85
N VAL A 507 14.47 17.07 23.38
CA VAL A 507 15.29 17.99 24.19
C VAL A 507 15.64 19.23 23.37
N THR A 508 15.97 20.33 24.04
CA THR A 508 16.50 21.55 23.41
C THR A 508 17.97 21.72 23.80
N PHE A 509 18.85 21.89 22.81
CA PHE A 509 20.25 22.25 23.08
C PHE A 509 20.37 23.76 23.17
N ALA A 510 20.95 24.25 24.26
CA ALA A 510 21.33 25.64 24.45
C ALA A 510 22.80 25.87 24.03
N GLU A 511 23.37 27.00 24.43
CA GLU A 511 24.76 27.33 24.14
C GLU A 511 25.73 26.28 24.73
N HIS A 512 26.75 25.93 23.95
CA HIS A 512 27.81 25.04 24.37
C HIS A 512 29.17 25.68 24.14
N ARG A 513 30.11 25.45 25.06
CA ARG A 513 31.47 26.01 25.02
C ARG A 513 32.50 24.94 25.33
N VAL A 514 33.70 25.09 24.79
CA VAL A 514 34.83 24.18 25.06
C VAL A 514 35.98 24.95 25.65
N VAL A 515 36.54 24.43 26.75
CA VAL A 515 37.82 24.88 27.29
C VAL A 515 38.86 23.80 27.00
N SER A 516 39.75 24.05 26.04
CA SER A 516 40.80 23.11 25.67
C SER A 516 42.09 23.32 26.46
N ALA A 517 42.77 22.20 26.76
CA ALA A 517 44.13 22.10 27.25
C ALA A 517 44.99 21.37 26.20
N GLU A 518 46.23 21.00 26.56
CA GLU A 518 47.17 20.32 25.65
C GLU A 518 46.68 18.92 25.26
N ASN A 519 46.30 18.09 26.24
CA ASN A 519 45.88 16.69 26.02
C ASN A 519 44.45 16.40 26.47
N SER A 520 43.67 17.43 26.77
CA SER A 520 42.28 17.28 27.24
C SER A 520 41.42 18.48 26.87
N ALA A 521 40.10 18.32 26.98
CA ALA A 521 39.15 19.40 26.83
C ALA A 521 37.98 19.22 27.80
N MET A 522 37.49 20.34 28.35
CA MET A 522 36.25 20.39 29.11
C MET A 522 35.15 20.96 28.21
N LEU A 523 34.18 20.12 27.87
CA LEU A 523 33.00 20.50 27.11
C LEU A 523 31.88 20.88 28.08
N HIS A 524 31.32 22.07 27.91
CA HIS A 524 30.16 22.54 28.65
C HIS A 524 28.94 22.50 27.72
N LEU A 525 28.04 21.54 27.96
CA LEU A 525 26.82 21.33 27.19
C LEU A 525 25.62 22.00 27.86
N GLY A 526 25.10 23.06 27.24
CA GLY A 526 23.82 23.66 27.63
C GLY A 526 22.64 22.83 27.14
N VAL A 527 21.74 22.48 28.06
CA VAL A 527 20.55 21.66 27.78
C VAL A 527 19.33 22.27 28.46
N GLU A 528 18.23 22.35 27.73
CA GLU A 528 16.90 22.75 28.21
C GLU A 528 15.91 21.62 27.93
N ASP A 529 14.88 21.51 28.77
CA ASP A 529 13.89 20.44 28.70
C ASP A 529 14.51 19.04 28.62
N ALA A 530 15.53 18.78 29.45
CA ALA A 530 16.27 17.52 29.46
C ALA A 530 15.35 16.28 29.58
N GLY A 531 14.20 16.42 30.24
CA GLY A 531 13.28 15.33 30.53
C GLY A 531 13.66 14.59 31.82
N ASN A 532 13.02 13.45 32.03
CA ASN A 532 13.29 12.55 33.14
C ASN A 532 14.37 11.55 32.75
N ASP A 533 15.21 11.16 33.71
CA ASP A 533 16.28 10.16 33.53
C ASP A 533 17.17 10.44 32.30
N ALA A 534 17.37 11.73 32.03
CA ALA A 534 18.09 12.17 30.85
C ALA A 534 19.57 11.79 30.98
N SER A 535 20.13 11.26 29.90
CA SER A 535 21.54 10.92 29.79
C SER A 535 22.08 11.34 28.42
N ALA A 536 23.39 11.36 28.26
CA ALA A 536 24.00 11.70 26.98
C ALA A 536 25.25 10.86 26.68
N VAL A 537 25.58 10.80 25.40
CA VAL A 537 26.88 10.33 24.91
C VAL A 537 27.47 11.42 24.03
N VAL A 538 28.66 11.89 24.38
CA VAL A 538 29.44 12.84 23.59
C VAL A 538 30.39 12.06 22.71
N TYR A 539 30.18 12.12 21.40
CA TYR A 539 31.08 11.52 20.41
C TYR A 539 32.08 12.56 19.91
N TYR A 540 33.34 12.17 19.70
CA TYR A 540 34.40 13.09 19.27
C TYR A 540 35.50 12.41 18.44
N GLY A 541 36.24 13.21 17.65
CA GLY A 541 37.34 12.75 16.80
C GLY A 541 37.88 13.83 15.86
N GLU A 542 38.92 13.52 15.09
CA GLU A 542 39.59 14.46 14.17
C GLU A 542 38.75 14.77 12.89
N LYS A 543 37.68 14.01 12.66
CA LYS A 543 36.75 14.18 11.53
C LYS A 543 35.33 14.34 12.05
N ASP A 544 34.54 15.20 11.40
CA ASP A 544 33.10 15.28 11.67
C ASP A 544 32.39 14.08 11.04
N CYS A 545 31.91 13.17 11.89
CA CYS A 545 31.16 11.99 11.48
C CYS A 545 29.64 12.21 11.50
N LEU A 546 29.17 13.46 11.58
CA LEU A 546 27.75 13.81 11.64
C LEU A 546 27.05 13.05 12.79
N THR A 547 25.99 12.31 12.50
CA THR A 547 25.27 11.45 13.46
C THR A 547 25.59 9.96 13.27
N PHE A 548 26.72 9.64 12.62
CA PHE A 548 27.14 8.25 12.41
C PHE A 548 28.01 7.79 13.57
N ALA A 549 27.42 7.03 14.48
CA ALA A 549 28.08 6.40 15.62
C ALA A 549 28.13 4.87 15.46
N PRO A 550 29.04 4.19 16.20
CA PRO A 550 29.08 2.73 16.25
C PRO A 550 27.70 2.15 16.63
N ARG A 551 27.17 1.27 15.78
CA ARG A 551 25.91 0.55 16.03
C ARG A 551 25.81 -0.74 15.22
N LYS A 552 24.91 -1.63 15.62
CA LYS A 552 24.59 -2.83 14.84
C LYS A 552 23.79 -2.46 13.58
N LYS A 553 24.21 -2.99 12.42
CA LYS A 553 23.50 -2.84 11.13
C LYS A 553 22.26 -3.75 11.09
N SER A 554 21.17 -3.25 10.51
CA SER A 554 19.88 -3.94 10.52
C SER A 554 19.37 -4.30 9.12
N GLY A 555 18.70 -5.45 8.99
CA GLY A 555 18.05 -5.87 7.74
C GLY A 555 18.96 -5.80 6.51
N THR A 556 18.49 -5.14 5.46
CA THR A 556 19.20 -5.03 4.17
C THR A 556 20.42 -4.11 4.24
N GLU A 557 20.55 -3.28 5.29
CA GLU A 557 21.74 -2.44 5.50
C GLU A 557 23.02 -3.28 5.68
N ARG A 558 22.88 -4.54 6.12
CA ARG A 558 24.03 -5.45 6.27
C ARG A 558 24.75 -5.72 4.95
N LYS A 559 24.07 -5.55 3.81
CA LYS A 559 24.64 -5.76 2.47
C LYS A 559 25.16 -4.46 1.84
N HIS A 560 24.40 -3.38 1.98
CA HIS A 560 24.74 -2.05 1.47
C HIS A 560 24.44 -1.00 2.54
N SER A 561 25.42 -0.18 2.91
CA SER A 561 25.29 0.77 4.01
C SER A 561 26.06 2.06 3.77
N THR A 562 25.50 3.17 4.27
CA THR A 562 26.22 4.44 4.40
C THR A 562 27.19 4.45 5.59
N LEU A 563 26.98 3.55 6.56
CA LEU A 563 27.76 3.39 7.78
C LEU A 563 28.97 2.49 7.52
N LYS A 564 30.12 3.10 7.23
CA LYS A 564 31.42 2.44 7.08
C LYS A 564 32.33 2.82 8.25
N ASP A 565 33.31 1.98 8.57
CA ASP A 565 34.14 2.14 9.76
C ASP A 565 35.00 3.42 9.73
N ASP A 566 35.30 3.93 8.53
CA ASP A 566 36.00 5.21 8.30
C ASP A 566 35.08 6.44 8.41
N ARG A 567 33.78 6.23 8.67
CA ARG A 567 32.73 7.27 8.70
C ARG A 567 32.02 7.37 10.05
N ILE A 568 32.52 6.69 11.07
CA ILE A 568 31.94 6.70 12.42
C ILE A 568 32.87 7.39 13.40
N TRP A 569 32.28 8.00 14.43
CA TRP A 569 33.04 8.62 15.51
C TRP A 569 33.97 7.59 16.19
N PRO A 570 35.28 7.89 16.34
CA PRO A 570 36.25 6.96 16.92
C PRO A 570 36.20 6.91 18.45
N HIS A 571 35.73 7.97 19.10
CA HIS A 571 35.69 8.08 20.56
C HIS A 571 34.31 8.51 21.06
N SER A 572 34.00 8.16 22.31
CA SER A 572 32.77 8.56 22.99
C SER A 572 32.96 8.67 24.50
N GLN A 573 32.34 9.67 25.11
CA GLN A 573 32.27 9.85 26.56
C GLN A 573 30.80 9.81 27.01
N LYS A 574 30.49 8.96 28.01
CA LYS A 574 29.15 8.88 28.58
C LYS A 574 28.93 9.95 29.65
N VAL A 575 27.70 10.42 29.72
CA VAL A 575 27.16 11.32 30.75
C VAL A 575 25.92 10.64 31.32
N GLU A 576 26.08 10.00 32.47
CA GLU A 576 25.02 9.17 33.08
C GLU A 576 23.80 9.99 33.50
N VAL A 577 24.01 11.23 33.95
CA VAL A 577 22.94 12.15 34.35
C VAL A 577 23.12 13.48 33.65
N LEU A 578 22.11 13.88 32.88
CA LEU A 578 22.02 15.15 32.19
C LEU A 578 20.93 16.00 32.85
N LYS A 579 21.26 17.24 33.20
CA LYS A 579 20.32 18.17 33.85
C LYS A 579 20.05 19.37 32.95
N ASN A 580 18.95 20.08 33.24
CA ASN A 580 18.75 21.42 32.69
C ASN A 580 19.89 22.34 33.11
N GLY A 581 20.33 23.21 32.20
CA GLY A 581 21.48 24.09 32.37
C GLY A 581 22.77 23.51 31.76
N ILE A 582 23.91 23.88 32.35
CA ILE A 582 25.23 23.55 31.83
C ILE A 582 25.75 22.24 32.44
N ASN A 583 26.08 21.28 31.59
CA ASN A 583 26.65 19.98 31.96
C ASN A 583 28.11 19.91 31.50
N SER A 584 29.04 19.61 32.41
CA SER A 584 30.48 19.55 32.11
C SER A 584 30.92 18.12 31.80
N VAL A 585 31.60 17.93 30.67
CA VAL A 585 32.09 16.64 30.18
C VAL A 585 33.58 16.75 29.87
N LYS A 586 34.39 15.96 30.57
CA LYS A 586 35.84 15.90 30.34
C LYS A 586 36.15 14.93 29.21
N LEU A 587 36.96 15.38 28.25
CA LEU A 587 37.53 14.57 27.18
C LEU A 587 39.04 14.47 27.42
N ASP A 588 39.55 13.26 27.58
CA ASP A 588 40.96 12.98 27.87
C ASP A 588 41.65 12.30 26.67
N ASP A 589 42.97 12.09 26.79
CA ASP A 589 43.83 11.41 25.82
C ASP A 589 43.79 12.03 24.41
N LEU A 590 43.69 13.36 24.35
CA LEU A 590 43.70 14.11 23.09
C LEU A 590 45.15 14.39 22.64
N LYS A 591 45.36 14.49 21.32
CA LYS A 591 46.65 14.90 20.76
C LYS A 591 46.83 16.42 20.88
N PRO A 592 48.01 16.94 21.22
CA PRO A 592 48.30 18.37 21.19
C PRO A 592 48.07 18.99 19.81
N LYS A 593 47.76 20.29 19.77
CA LYS A 593 47.62 21.10 18.54
C LYS A 593 46.76 20.47 17.44
N THR A 594 45.75 19.67 17.81
CA THR A 594 44.93 18.89 16.90
C THR A 594 43.50 19.40 16.93
N LYS A 595 42.90 19.54 15.74
CA LYS A 595 41.49 19.93 15.62
C LYS A 595 40.61 18.71 15.84
N TYR A 596 39.70 18.83 16.80
CA TYR A 596 38.66 17.85 17.08
C TYR A 596 37.28 18.40 16.75
N TYR A 597 36.41 17.52 16.31
CA TYR A 597 34.97 17.73 16.21
C TYR A 597 34.28 16.91 17.30
N TYR A 598 33.10 17.36 17.71
CA TYR A 598 32.28 16.61 18.66
C TYR A 598 30.78 16.80 18.40
N ARG A 599 30.00 15.87 18.94
CA ARG A 599 28.54 15.93 18.90
C ARG A 599 27.93 15.10 20.03
N ALA A 600 26.97 15.67 20.74
CA ALA A 600 26.24 14.94 21.78
C ALA A 600 24.98 14.28 21.23
N LEU A 601 24.68 13.08 21.72
CA LEU A 601 23.40 12.39 21.59
C LEU A 601 22.76 12.28 22.97
N VAL A 602 21.59 12.87 23.14
CA VAL A 602 20.80 12.84 24.37
C VAL A 602 19.72 11.77 24.28
N PHE A 603 19.43 11.14 25.41
CA PHE A 603 18.41 10.12 25.60
C PHE A 603 17.52 10.53 26.79
N ASN A 604 16.20 10.42 26.62
CA ASN A 604 15.22 10.63 27.70
C ASN A 604 13.92 9.86 27.40
N GLU A 605 12.89 10.06 28.23
CA GLU A 605 11.59 9.40 28.11
C GLU A 605 10.84 9.76 26.82
N ARG A 606 11.13 10.93 26.24
CA ARG A 606 10.49 11.44 25.01
C ARG A 606 11.18 10.95 23.75
N GLY A 607 12.42 10.48 23.86
CA GLY A 607 13.16 9.90 22.74
C GLY A 607 14.66 10.13 22.78
N LYS A 608 15.24 10.27 21.58
CA LYS A 608 16.68 10.43 21.36
C LYS A 608 16.91 11.60 20.44
N MET A 609 17.91 12.43 20.71
CA MET A 609 18.24 13.56 19.85
C MET A 609 19.73 13.90 19.87
N TRP A 610 20.30 13.96 18.69
CA TRP A 610 21.61 14.53 18.44
C TRP A 610 21.54 16.05 18.54
N MET A 611 22.64 16.69 18.95
CA MET A 611 22.90 18.08 18.58
C MET A 611 22.72 18.23 17.07
N PHE A 612 22.12 19.32 16.61
CA PHE A 612 21.83 19.47 15.18
C PHE A 612 23.07 19.77 14.35
N ASP A 613 24.06 20.42 14.94
CA ASP A 613 25.32 20.74 14.32
C ASP A 613 26.48 20.24 15.19
N SER A 614 27.58 19.88 14.56
CA SER A 614 28.80 19.42 15.24
C SER A 614 29.57 20.64 15.74
N GLY A 615 30.07 20.59 16.98
CA GLY A 615 31.02 21.58 17.48
C GLY A 615 32.46 21.21 17.08
N SER A 616 33.39 22.15 17.22
CA SER A 616 34.82 21.86 17.05
C SER A 616 35.70 22.69 17.98
N PHE A 617 36.89 22.19 18.28
CA PHE A 617 37.91 22.88 19.06
C PHE A 617 39.31 22.40 18.64
N THR A 618 40.34 23.14 19.03
CA THR A 618 41.74 22.74 18.85
C THR A 618 42.39 22.65 20.23
N THR A 619 43.09 21.54 20.49
CA THR A 619 43.93 21.39 21.68
C THR A 619 45.10 22.37 21.63
N ARG A 620 45.60 22.76 22.80
CA ARG A 620 46.69 23.76 22.89
C ARG A 620 48.02 23.21 22.40
#